data_AF-A0A536SWN7-F1
#
_entry.id   AF-A0A536SWN7-F1
#
_cell.length_a   1.000
_cell.length_b   1.000
_cell.length_c   1.000
_cell.angle_alpha   90.00
_cell.angle_beta   90.00
_cell.angle_gamma   90.00
#
_symmetry.space_group_name_H-M   'P 1'
#
loop_
_entity.id
_entity.type
_entity.pdbx_description
1 polymer ?
#
loop_
_entity_poly.entity_id
_entity_poly.type
_entity_poly.pdbx_seq_one_letter_code
_entity_poly.pdbx_strand_id
1 'polypeptide(L)' 'MAYESLMVFTGNANPLLAHAVVRRLNIPLGHATVGKFSDGEIMVELLENVRGKDCF' A
#
# COMPACT_ATOMS: atom_id res chain seq x y z
N MET A 1 -7.74 7.07 -18.97
CA MET A 1 -7.12 5.84 -18.44
C MET A 1 -7.72 5.61 -17.05
N ALA A 2 -8.59 4.62 -16.85
CA ALA A 2 -9.48 4.53 -15.68
C ALA A 2 -8.79 4.28 -14.32
N TYR A 3 -7.45 4.21 -14.27
CA TYR A 3 -6.68 3.83 -13.08
C TYR A 3 -5.59 4.84 -12.67
N GLU A 4 -5.54 6.05 -13.23
CA GLU A 4 -4.49 7.03 -12.84
C GLU A 4 -4.60 7.53 -11.38
N SER A 5 -5.77 7.37 -10.75
CA SER A 5 -5.99 7.68 -9.33
C SER A 5 -5.86 6.48 -8.40
N LEU A 6 -5.74 5.24 -8.91
CA LEU A 6 -5.78 4.03 -8.10
C LEU A 6 -4.44 3.79 -7.40
N MET A 7 -4.47 3.62 -6.08
CA MET A 7 -3.32 3.23 -5.26
C MET A 7 -3.67 1.99 -4.43
N VAL A 8 -2.74 1.04 -4.35
CA VAL A 8 -2.89 -0.16 -3.53
C VAL A 8 -1.74 -0.23 -2.53
N PHE A 9 -2.05 -0.38 -1.26
CA PHE A 9 -1.09 -0.55 -0.17
C PHE A 9 -1.22 -1.95 0.43
N THR A 10 -0.21 -2.36 1.20
CA THR A 10 -0.29 -3.61 1.95
C THR A 10 0.34 -3.46 3.32
N GLY A 11 -0.27 -4.11 4.30
CA GLY A 11 0.36 -4.33 5.60
C GLY A 11 1.14 -5.63 5.63
N ASN A 12 1.40 -6.12 6.84
CA ASN A 12 2.31 -7.25 7.05
C ASN A 12 1.62 -8.63 6.99
N ALA A 13 0.30 -8.66 6.83
CA ALA A 13 -0.48 -9.90 6.88
C ALA A 13 -0.21 -10.82 5.67
N ASN A 14 -0.17 -10.27 4.46
CA ASN A 14 0.09 -11.05 3.25
C ASN A 14 0.65 -10.18 2.11
N PRO A 15 1.93 -9.77 2.17
CA PRO A 15 2.53 -8.94 1.13
C PRO A 15 2.60 -9.67 -0.22
N LEU A 16 2.76 -11.00 -0.24
CA LEU A 16 2.82 -11.79 -1.47
C LEU A 16 1.54 -11.71 -2.28
N LEU A 17 0.38 -11.79 -1.61
CA LEU A 17 -0.91 -11.65 -2.27
C LEU A 17 -1.09 -10.24 -2.86
N ALA A 18 -0.74 -9.20 -2.09
CA ALA A 18 -0.82 -7.83 -2.58
C ALA A 18 0.04 -7.62 -3.84
N HIS A 19 1.27 -8.14 -3.87
CA HIS A 19 2.14 -8.10 -5.04
C HIS A 19 1.54 -8.84 -6.25
N ALA A 20 0.82 -9.94 -6.04
CA ALA A 20 0.13 -10.66 -7.12
C ALA A 20 -1.06 -9.85 -7.68
N VAL A 21 -1.82 -9.17 -6.81
CA VAL A 21 -2.96 -8.33 -7.20
C VAL A 21 -2.49 -7.14 -8.05
N VAL A 22 -1.53 -6.34 -7.56
CA VAL A 22 -1.04 -5.16 -8.27
C VAL A 22 -0.37 -5.52 -9.61
N ARG A 23 0.30 -6.68 -9.68
CA ARG A 23 0.84 -7.23 -10.94
C ARG A 23 -0.25 -7.53 -11.96
N ARG A 24 -1.39 -8.05 -11.52
CA ARG A 24 -2.53 -8.35 -12.41
C ARG A 24 -3.27 -7.08 -12.84
N LEU A 25 -3.28 -6.05 -12.00
CA LEU A 25 -3.81 -4.73 -12.30
C LEU A 25 -2.84 -3.85 -13.11
N ASN A 26 -1.59 -4.30 -13.30
CA ASN A 26 -0.51 -3.57 -13.97
C ASN A 26 -0.25 -2.18 -13.37
N ILE A 27 -0.32 -2.08 -12.03
CA ILE A 27 0.00 -0.89 -11.26
C ILE A 27 1.11 -1.20 -10.24
N PRO A 28 1.89 -0.21 -9.80
CA PRO A 28 2.82 -0.40 -8.69
C PRO A 28 2.08 -0.54 -7.35
N LEU A 29 2.72 -1.21 -6.39
CA LEU A 29 2.31 -1.16 -4.98
C LEU A 29 2.76 0.19 -4.42
N GLY A 30 1.86 0.87 -3.72
CA GLY A 30 2.14 2.14 -3.06
C GLY A 30 3.18 1.97 -1.94
N HIS A 31 3.98 3.00 -1.74
CA HIS A 31 5.07 2.97 -0.77
C HIS A 31 4.56 3.34 0.63
N ALA A 32 4.60 2.36 1.54
CA ALA A 32 4.24 2.54 2.94
C ALA A 32 5.15 1.71 3.84
N THR A 33 5.55 2.32 4.96
CA THR A 33 6.20 1.61 6.06
C THR A 33 5.12 1.11 7.01
N VAL A 34 5.03 -0.21 7.20
CA VAL A 34 4.13 -0.82 8.18
C VAL A 34 4.96 -1.68 9.12
N GLY A 35 5.00 -1.28 10.39
CA GLY A 35 5.87 -1.87 11.39
C GLY A 35 5.27 -1.85 12.79
N LYS A 36 6.13 -2.06 13.77
CA LYS A 36 5.78 -1.94 15.18
C LYS A 36 6.83 -1.11 15.89
N PHE A 37 6.39 -0.27 16.83
CA PHE A 37 7.27 0.36 17.81
C PHE A 37 7.75 -0.68 18.84
N SER A 38 8.76 -0.32 19.63
CA SER A 38 9.37 -1.19 20.63
C SER A 38 8.40 -1.62 21.74
N ASP A 39 7.37 -0.83 22.01
CA ASP A 39 6.28 -1.11 22.96
C ASP A 39 5.16 -1.98 22.37
N GLY A 40 5.24 -2.29 21.07
CA GLY A 40 4.27 -3.14 20.36
C GLY A 40 3.14 -2.37 19.66
N GLU A 41 3.10 -1.05 19.76
CA GLU A 41 2.17 -0.23 18.99
C GLU A 41 2.44 -0.33 17.48
N ILE A 42 1.39 -0.27 16.66
CA ILE A 42 1.53 -0.36 15.21
C ILE A 42 1.98 0.99 14.65
N MET A 43 3.09 0.99 13.92
CA MET A 43 3.56 2.16 13.17
C MET A 43 3.13 2.01 11.71
N VAL A 44 2.49 3.06 11.16
CA VAL A 44 2.19 3.16 9.73
C VAL A 44 2.61 4.54 9.22
N GLU A 45 3.36 4.56 8.13
CA GLU A 45 3.76 5.78 7.44
C GLU A 45 3.56 5.61 5.93
N LEU A 46 2.84 6.55 5.31
CA LEU A 46 2.69 6.61 3.86
C LEU A 46 3.79 7.50 3.29
N LEU A 47 4.61 6.96 2.39
CA LEU A 47 5.79 7.65 1.84
C LEU A 47 5.49 8.31 0.49
N GLU A 48 4.20 8.45 0.16
CA GLU A 48 3.68 8.98 -1.11
C GLU A 48 2.45 9.85 -0.89
N ASN A 49 2.17 10.76 -1.82
CA ASN A 49 0.98 11.60 -1.75
C ASN A 49 -0.28 10.83 -2.18
N VAL A 50 -1.17 10.57 -1.23
CA VAL A 50 -2.43 9.86 -1.42
C VAL A 50 -3.66 10.76 -1.55
N ARG A 51 -3.50 12.09 -1.50
CA ARG A 51 -4.64 13.02 -1.51
C ARG A 51 -5.33 13.00 -2.87
N GLY A 52 -6.63 12.71 -2.86
CA GLY A 52 -7.44 12.63 -4.09
C GLY A 52 -7.17 11.36 -4.91
N LYS A 53 -6.56 10.35 -4.30
CA LYS A 53 -6.33 9.03 -4.87
C LYS A 53 -7.32 8.02 -4.29
N ASP A 54 -7.70 7.05 -5.09
CA ASP A 54 -8.56 5.94 -4.67
C ASP A 54 -7.66 4.86 -4.05
N CYS A 55 -7.66 4.78 -2.72
CA CYS A 55 -6.73 3.96 -1.94
C CYS A 55 -7.36 2.62 -1.51
N PHE A 56 -6.65 1.52 -1.77
CA PHE A 56 -7.03 0.14 -1.46
C PHE A 56 -5.94 -0.60 -0.70
#